data_AF-A0A949IFS2-F1
#
_entry.id   AF-A0A949IFS2-F1
#
_cell.length_a   1.000
_cell.length_b   1.000
_cell.length_c   1.000
_cell.angle_alpha   90.00
_cell.angle_beta   90.00
_cell.angle_gamma   90.00
#
_symmetry.space_group_name_H-M   'P 1'
#
loop_
_entity.id
_entity.type
_entity.pdbx_description
1 polymer ?
#
loop_
_entity_poly.entity_id
_entity_poly.type
_entity_poly.pdbx_seq_one_letter_code
_entity_poly.pdbx_strand_id
1 'polypeptide(L)'
;MVTNLALRDLSSDLLSRSVVSEANFVASVDSTQVDLVSYHGHSHHHGKTGKGQEPAAPADSNVIGPSRRLPSQTGFLHAMGTYWQQITSAKRHHRFLTAFPPVYAGMDEPRVAPPTVPPAAPESFRSTGHQPSLNDLYNASKDLNRIVSHDKTRADFKTLEVSEPEFKKRYAAETLVIGKNYGLDSAHMANLVKRIYAFEDGGWGTYYTLSSMPQGLMDDSHKQERLNFHPSSSAMGYNQLLIKNTTNGIIDHGSAIADRLDALAAQEPTRAKELHEKAELVHGLQDILTHKAKVPPHHKGDKNRPYFVPQSKLETAIQGLNLDGDIGPIIQSQELNSLLKYSAANKFGDYLALKTAQQTTHARDYDNLTPEKKAEAVEQLFALIKPSEIHPANPAMDAPFYATKEALHQKVLHLGHIGQDHRLERENLPDMEFRMMNSQVLTIRRYGGAGGPLSPEARALLDRVTSDYFGGFSADKLQAAAIEMANLSGMGTAQTMLQPDHGNLPTSNFFARDGYQSNPVTSRRSADELLLQIYRIMRGPNGDATKPGNSQFDQAFNSLKKP
;
A
#
# COMPACT_ATOMS: atom_id res chain seq x y z
N MET A 1 -37.36 -38.04 -10.85
CA MET A 1 -35.91 -37.81 -10.99
C MET A 1 -35.70 -36.94 -12.23
N VAL A 2 -36.05 -35.67 -12.13
CA VAL A 2 -35.14 -34.51 -11.97
C VAL A 2 -34.29 -34.26 -13.24
N THR A 3 -35.00 -33.70 -14.22
CA THR A 3 -34.68 -32.59 -15.14
C THR A 3 -33.22 -32.14 -15.32
N ASN A 4 -32.78 -32.20 -16.58
CA ASN A 4 -31.68 -31.42 -17.13
C ASN A 4 -32.12 -30.94 -18.53
N LEU A 5 -32.48 -29.67 -18.67
CA LEU A 5 -32.68 -28.97 -19.95
C LEU A 5 -32.95 -27.49 -19.69
N ALA A 6 -32.01 -26.62 -20.07
CA ALA A 6 -32.21 -25.38 -20.82
C ALA A 6 -31.07 -24.39 -20.55
N LEU A 7 -30.04 -24.49 -21.39
CA LEU A 7 -29.16 -23.38 -21.75
C LEU A 7 -29.94 -22.49 -22.74
N ARG A 8 -30.30 -21.26 -22.33
CA ARG A 8 -30.36 -20.05 -23.17
C ARG A 8 -30.89 -18.85 -22.35
N ASP A 9 -30.33 -17.70 -22.68
CA ASP A 9 -30.75 -16.33 -22.36
C ASP A 9 -30.66 -15.85 -20.91
N LEU A 10 -29.56 -15.14 -20.62
CA LEU A 10 -29.57 -13.80 -20.02
C LEU A 10 -28.18 -13.16 -20.22
N SER A 11 -27.80 -12.95 -21.48
CA SER A 11 -26.79 -11.97 -21.87
C SER A 11 -27.50 -10.69 -22.27
N SER A 12 -27.39 -9.62 -21.49
CA SER A 12 -27.23 -8.22 -21.99
C SER A 12 -27.45 -7.10 -20.96
N ASP A 13 -27.90 -7.35 -19.72
CA ASP A 13 -28.37 -6.23 -18.86
C ASP A 13 -27.71 -6.04 -17.48
N LEU A 14 -26.53 -6.61 -17.23
CA LEU A 14 -25.78 -6.42 -15.97
C LEU A 14 -24.38 -5.79 -16.13
N LEU A 15 -24.03 -5.32 -17.33
CA LEU A 15 -22.71 -4.74 -17.62
C LEU A 15 -22.63 -3.20 -17.61
N SER A 16 -23.67 -2.49 -17.14
CA SER A 16 -23.70 -1.01 -17.19
C SER A 16 -23.70 -0.29 -15.84
N ARG A 17 -23.51 -0.98 -14.72
CA ARG A 17 -23.37 -0.33 -13.39
C ARG A 17 -22.27 -0.98 -12.55
N SER A 18 -21.04 -0.83 -13.01
CA SER A 18 -19.84 -1.13 -12.22
C SER A 18 -19.18 0.19 -11.82
N VAL A 19 -19.51 0.62 -10.60
CA VAL A 19 -18.67 1.34 -9.63
C VAL A 19 -17.39 1.94 -10.22
N VAL A 20 -17.44 3.23 -10.52
CA VAL A 20 -16.25 4.09 -10.55
C VAL A 20 -15.86 4.31 -9.08
N SER A 21 -15.01 3.45 -8.51
CA SER A 21 -14.34 3.79 -7.25
C SER A 21 -13.03 4.49 -7.61
N GLU A 22 -13.02 5.81 -7.48
CA GLU A 22 -11.80 6.60 -7.45
C GLU A 22 -10.97 6.21 -6.21
N ALA A 23 -10.08 5.24 -6.36
CA ALA A 23 -8.98 4.99 -5.43
C ALA A 23 -7.71 5.62 -6.02
N ASN A 24 -7.56 6.93 -5.83
CA ASN A 24 -6.32 7.66 -6.07
C ASN A 24 -6.25 8.77 -5.02
N PHE A 25 -5.75 8.50 -3.81
CA PHE A 25 -5.38 9.61 -2.91
C PHE A 25 -4.34 9.19 -1.87
N VAL A 26 -3.06 9.35 -2.23
CA VAL A 26 -1.97 9.66 -1.29
C VAL A 26 -1.29 10.92 -1.79
N ALA A 27 -1.94 12.06 -1.55
CA ALA A 27 -1.35 13.39 -1.44
C ALA A 27 -2.48 14.41 -1.26
N SER A 28 -2.50 15.06 -0.11
CA SER A 28 -3.37 16.18 0.24
C SER A 28 -3.29 17.33 -0.78
N VAL A 29 -4.43 17.83 -1.27
CA VAL A 29 -4.85 19.25 -1.19
C VAL A 29 -6.38 19.31 -1.23
N ASP A 30 -6.91 20.17 -0.36
CA ASP A 30 -8.29 20.55 -0.09
C ASP A 30 -9.12 20.94 -1.34
N SER A 31 -10.35 20.44 -1.44
CA SER A 31 -11.32 20.81 -2.47
C SER A 31 -12.33 21.80 -1.90
N THR A 32 -12.12 23.10 -2.13
CA THR A 32 -13.18 24.09 -2.02
C THR A 32 -14.04 24.09 -3.28
N GLN A 33 -15.36 24.04 -3.04
CA GLN A 33 -16.48 24.15 -3.96
C GLN A 33 -16.21 24.79 -5.33
N VAL A 34 -16.67 24.12 -6.40
CA VAL A 34 -17.36 24.81 -7.50
C VAL A 34 -18.55 23.98 -7.95
N ASP A 35 -19.71 24.63 -7.92
CA ASP A 35 -21.03 24.11 -8.23
C ASP A 35 -21.17 23.54 -9.66
N LEU A 36 -21.95 22.46 -9.73
CA LEU A 36 -22.62 21.99 -10.94
C LEU A 36 -23.65 23.03 -11.38
N VAL A 37 -23.44 23.65 -12.55
CA VAL A 37 -24.53 24.27 -13.31
C VAL A 37 -24.61 23.61 -14.67
N SER A 38 -25.77 23.02 -14.92
CA SER A 38 -26.16 22.51 -16.24
C SER A 38 -26.70 23.65 -17.12
N TYR A 39 -26.58 23.44 -18.42
CA TYR A 39 -27.53 23.77 -19.49
C TYR A 39 -27.35 25.00 -20.41
N HIS A 40 -27.69 24.68 -21.68
CA HIS A 40 -28.08 25.48 -22.85
C HIS A 40 -27.00 26.12 -23.72
N GLY A 41 -26.83 25.54 -24.91
CA GLY A 41 -26.04 26.12 -25.98
C GLY A 41 -26.71 27.31 -26.63
N HIS A 42 -25.89 28.14 -27.28
CA HIS A 42 -26.25 28.92 -28.45
C HIS A 42 -25.02 29.05 -29.35
N SER A 43 -25.25 28.81 -30.63
CA SER A 43 -24.30 28.95 -31.73
C SER A 43 -23.94 30.42 -31.93
N HIS A 44 -22.65 30.73 -32.11
CA HIS A 44 -22.26 31.81 -33.01
C HIS A 44 -20.92 31.53 -33.69
N HIS A 45 -20.99 31.52 -35.02
CA HIS A 45 -19.89 31.62 -35.97
C HIS A 45 -18.97 32.80 -35.66
N HIS A 46 -17.66 32.56 -35.65
CA HIS A 46 -16.70 33.38 -36.38
C HIS A 46 -15.48 32.56 -36.76
N GLY A 47 -15.29 32.39 -38.06
CA GLY A 47 -14.11 31.75 -38.63
C GLY A 47 -12.91 32.70 -38.68
N LYS A 48 -11.71 32.12 -38.60
CA LYS A 48 -10.54 32.51 -39.39
C LYS A 48 -9.44 31.45 -39.28
N THR A 49 -9.35 30.66 -40.34
CA THR A 49 -8.13 30.20 -41.04
C THR A 49 -6.80 30.21 -40.26
N GLY A 50 -6.31 29.01 -39.94
CA GLY A 50 -4.91 28.75 -39.61
C GLY A 50 -4.58 27.31 -40.00
N LYS A 51 -3.70 27.13 -40.98
CA LYS A 51 -3.40 25.87 -41.67
C LYS A 51 -2.84 24.81 -40.72
N GLY A 52 -3.26 23.57 -40.99
CA GLY A 52 -2.91 22.37 -40.25
C GLY A 52 -1.42 22.11 -40.08
N GLN A 53 -1.09 21.68 -38.87
CA GLN A 53 -0.27 20.50 -38.65
C GLN A 53 -0.82 19.81 -37.42
N GLU A 54 -1.60 18.75 -37.63
CA GLU A 54 -1.89 17.76 -36.60
C GLU A 54 -0.53 17.26 -36.06
N PRO A 55 -0.28 17.27 -34.75
CA PRO A 55 0.89 16.60 -34.22
C PRO A 55 0.74 15.12 -34.54
N ALA A 56 1.66 14.60 -35.34
CA ALA A 56 1.72 13.20 -35.71
C ALA A 56 1.52 12.32 -34.46
N ALA A 57 0.60 11.36 -34.55
CA ALA A 57 0.44 10.33 -33.54
C ALA A 57 1.82 9.72 -33.26
N PRO A 58 2.27 9.63 -31.99
CA PRO A 58 3.56 9.03 -31.70
C PRO A 58 3.49 7.57 -32.11
N ALA A 59 4.48 7.17 -32.91
CA ALA A 59 4.67 5.81 -33.39
C ALA A 59 4.49 4.79 -32.26
N ASP A 60 3.77 3.71 -32.55
CA ASP A 60 3.68 2.49 -31.74
C ASP A 60 5.09 1.94 -31.53
N SER A 61 5.77 2.42 -30.49
CA SER A 61 7.02 1.85 -30.00
C SER A 61 6.69 0.85 -28.91
N ASN A 62 6.36 -0.38 -29.33
CA ASN A 62 6.25 -1.57 -28.47
C ASN A 62 7.61 -1.98 -27.85
N VAL A 63 8.58 -1.07 -27.74
CA VAL A 63 9.88 -1.28 -27.10
C VAL A 63 9.86 -0.57 -25.76
N ILE A 64 10.17 -1.30 -24.68
CA ILE A 64 10.33 -0.74 -23.34
C ILE A 64 11.43 0.33 -23.39
N GLY A 65 11.02 1.59 -23.25
CA GLY A 65 11.88 2.74 -23.46
C GLY A 65 12.61 3.16 -22.17
N PRO A 66 13.94 3.38 -22.20
CA PRO A 66 14.67 3.77 -21.01
C PRO A 66 14.31 5.18 -20.53
N SER A 67 14.52 5.46 -19.24
CA SER A 67 14.44 6.83 -18.71
C SER A 67 15.41 7.76 -19.43
N ARG A 68 14.89 8.88 -19.96
CA ARG A 68 15.73 9.96 -20.51
C ARG A 68 16.48 10.67 -19.37
N ARG A 69 17.81 10.75 -19.46
CA ARG A 69 18.66 11.50 -18.53
C ARG A 69 18.81 12.95 -18.97
N LEU A 70 18.65 13.88 -18.04
CA LEU A 70 18.71 15.30 -18.34
C LEU A 70 19.68 16.03 -17.41
N PRO A 71 20.65 16.78 -17.97
CA PRO A 71 21.67 17.46 -17.18
C PRO A 71 21.14 18.71 -16.48
N SER A 72 20.18 19.42 -17.10
CA SER A 72 19.62 20.65 -16.55
C SER A 72 18.31 20.45 -15.81
N GLN A 73 18.13 21.19 -14.71
CA GLN A 73 16.91 21.10 -13.90
C GLN A 73 15.69 21.56 -14.70
N THR A 74 15.81 22.66 -15.45
CA THR A 74 14.73 23.18 -16.31
C THR A 74 14.36 22.17 -17.40
N GLY A 75 15.34 21.56 -18.05
CA GLY A 75 15.11 20.53 -19.06
C GLY A 75 14.40 19.32 -18.47
N PHE A 76 14.83 18.88 -17.28
CA PHE A 76 14.20 17.81 -16.53
C PHE A 76 12.73 18.11 -16.18
N LEU A 77 12.44 19.29 -15.61
CA LEU A 77 11.09 19.68 -15.23
C LEU A 77 10.15 19.73 -16.45
N HIS A 78 10.63 20.28 -17.58
CA HIS A 78 9.86 20.32 -18.83
C HIS A 78 9.57 18.91 -19.37
N ALA A 79 10.59 18.05 -19.42
CA ALA A 79 10.42 16.66 -19.86
C ALA A 79 9.49 15.86 -18.94
N MET A 80 9.57 16.10 -17.63
CA MET A 80 8.68 15.49 -16.65
C MET A 80 7.22 15.96 -16.86
N GLY A 81 6.99 17.24 -17.14
CA GLY A 81 5.67 17.76 -17.49
C GLY A 81 5.10 17.10 -18.76
N THR A 82 5.92 16.99 -19.80
CA THR A 82 5.56 16.33 -21.07
C THR A 82 5.22 14.85 -20.84
N TYR A 83 6.02 14.15 -20.04
CA TYR A 83 5.80 12.76 -19.68
C TYR A 83 4.42 12.54 -19.03
N TRP A 84 4.04 13.37 -18.07
CA TRP A 84 2.74 13.26 -17.41
C TRP A 84 1.57 13.58 -18.35
N GLN A 85 1.72 14.51 -19.30
CA GLN A 85 0.71 14.74 -20.33
C GLN A 85 0.50 13.49 -21.20
N GLN A 86 1.58 12.78 -21.55
CA GLN A 86 1.50 11.52 -22.29
C GLN A 86 0.80 10.44 -21.46
N ILE A 87 1.11 10.30 -20.16
CA ILE A 87 0.44 9.33 -19.27
C ILE A 87 -1.06 9.62 -19.21
N THR A 88 -1.45 10.87 -19.00
CA THR A 88 -2.87 11.26 -18.96
C THR A 88 -3.56 10.97 -20.30
N SER A 89 -2.88 11.22 -21.42
CA SER A 89 -3.40 10.88 -22.74
C SER A 89 -3.56 9.36 -22.91
N ALA A 90 -2.55 8.56 -22.54
CA ALA A 90 -2.58 7.11 -22.65
C ALA A 90 -3.72 6.50 -21.82
N LYS A 91 -3.86 6.93 -20.56
CA LYS A 91 -4.96 6.51 -19.67
C LYS A 91 -6.34 6.78 -20.26
N ARG A 92 -6.56 7.97 -20.84
CA ARG A 92 -7.83 8.33 -21.51
C ARG A 92 -8.18 7.44 -22.70
N HIS A 93 -7.17 6.84 -23.34
CA HIS A 93 -7.36 5.94 -24.49
C HIS A 93 -7.18 4.46 -24.12
N HIS A 94 -7.16 4.12 -22.82
CA HIS A 94 -6.92 2.75 -22.33
C HIS A 94 -5.62 2.13 -22.88
N ARG A 95 -4.56 2.93 -22.99
CA ARG A 95 -3.22 2.51 -23.41
C ARG A 95 -2.22 2.68 -22.29
N PHE A 96 -1.11 1.96 -22.40
CA PHE A 96 0.03 2.07 -21.51
C PHE A 96 1.22 2.72 -22.20
N LEU A 97 1.95 3.56 -21.48
CA LEU A 97 3.27 3.99 -21.90
C LEU A 97 4.31 2.96 -21.46
N THR A 98 5.20 2.62 -22.37
CA THR A 98 6.35 1.71 -22.12
C THR A 98 7.59 2.47 -21.67
N ALA A 99 7.64 3.78 -21.90
CA ALA A 99 8.76 4.64 -21.51
C ALA A 99 8.71 4.97 -20.02
N PHE A 100 9.87 4.95 -19.36
CA PHE A 100 10.00 5.36 -17.96
C PHE A 100 10.13 6.89 -17.81
N PRO A 101 9.73 7.46 -16.65
CA PRO A 101 9.86 8.89 -16.42
C PRO A 101 11.32 9.33 -16.51
N PRO A 102 11.58 10.59 -16.95
CA PRO A 102 12.94 11.10 -17.05
C PRO A 102 13.63 11.14 -15.69
N VAL A 103 14.97 11.10 -15.72
CA VAL A 103 15.82 11.14 -14.52
C VAL A 103 16.68 12.39 -14.59
N TYR A 104 16.68 13.15 -13.51
CA TYR A 104 17.59 14.28 -13.35
C TYR A 104 19.00 13.76 -13.06
N ALA A 105 19.97 14.17 -13.87
CA ALA A 105 21.36 13.73 -13.75
C ALA A 105 22.22 14.65 -12.85
N GLY A 106 21.65 15.75 -12.33
CA GLY A 106 22.30 16.57 -11.30
C GLY A 106 23.44 17.48 -11.77
N MET A 107 23.53 17.82 -13.06
CA MET A 107 24.67 18.62 -13.55
C MET A 107 24.52 20.14 -13.32
N ASP A 108 23.30 20.62 -13.03
CA ASP A 108 23.08 21.98 -12.50
C ASP A 108 22.89 21.87 -10.97
N GLU A 109 23.97 21.89 -10.19
CA GLU A 109 23.84 22.21 -8.77
C GLU A 109 23.31 23.65 -8.61
N PRO A 110 22.37 23.92 -7.70
CA PRO A 110 22.27 25.27 -7.16
C PRO A 110 23.62 25.61 -6.51
N ARG A 111 24.25 26.72 -6.90
CA ARG A 111 25.47 27.28 -6.25
C ARG A 111 25.29 27.65 -4.77
N VAL A 112 24.21 27.22 -4.13
CA VAL A 112 23.94 27.48 -2.73
C VAL A 112 24.19 26.16 -2.01
N ALA A 113 25.28 26.12 -1.23
CA ALA A 113 25.49 25.04 -0.28
C ALA A 113 24.21 24.83 0.53
N PRO A 114 23.76 23.58 0.76
CA PRO A 114 22.66 23.36 1.68
C PRO A 114 22.99 24.06 3.00
N PRO A 115 22.06 24.79 3.61
CA PRO A 115 22.31 25.41 4.89
C PRO A 115 22.84 24.32 5.82
N THR A 116 23.95 24.59 6.50
CA THR A 116 24.49 23.72 7.55
C THR A 116 23.39 23.52 8.57
N VAL A 117 22.66 22.40 8.45
CA VAL A 117 21.67 21.99 9.44
C VAL A 117 22.49 21.70 10.69
N PRO A 118 22.28 22.43 11.81
CA PRO A 118 22.88 22.06 13.08
C PRO A 118 22.54 20.58 13.37
N PRO A 119 23.38 19.84 14.12
CA PRO A 119 23.01 18.50 14.56
C PRO A 119 21.59 18.55 15.10
N ALA A 120 20.72 17.67 14.58
CA ALA A 120 19.30 17.70 14.85
C ALA A 120 19.09 17.90 16.36
N ALA A 121 18.43 18.99 16.73
CA ALA A 121 17.84 19.09 18.05
C ALA A 121 17.02 17.81 18.29
N PRO A 122 16.96 17.28 19.53
CA PRO A 122 16.24 16.03 19.82
C PRO A 122 14.91 16.06 19.09
N GLU A 123 14.61 15.02 18.31
CA GLU A 123 13.46 14.94 17.41
C GLU A 123 12.24 15.53 18.13
N SER A 124 11.90 16.76 17.78
CA SER A 124 10.67 17.31 18.28
C SER A 124 9.59 16.46 17.61
N PHE A 125 8.76 15.76 18.37
CA PHE A 125 7.59 15.03 17.86
C PHE A 125 6.50 15.98 17.30
N ARG A 126 6.91 17.15 16.79
CA ARG A 126 6.05 18.18 16.22
C ARG A 126 5.30 17.56 15.06
N SER A 127 3.99 17.51 15.23
CA SER A 127 3.07 17.13 14.19
C SER A 127 3.06 18.21 13.10
N THR A 128 3.21 17.80 11.84
CA THR A 128 3.07 18.64 10.65
C THR A 128 1.82 18.30 9.84
N GLY A 129 1.07 17.29 10.28
CA GLY A 129 -0.16 16.83 9.66
C GLY A 129 -1.38 17.66 10.06
N HIS A 130 -2.48 17.44 9.34
CA HIS A 130 -3.74 18.15 9.55
C HIS A 130 -4.93 17.18 9.72
N GLN A 131 -4.67 15.87 9.64
CA GLN A 131 -5.69 14.86 9.80
C GLN A 131 -6.05 14.69 11.29
N PRO A 132 -7.22 14.10 11.62
CA PRO A 132 -7.64 13.92 13.01
C PRO A 132 -6.59 13.19 13.85
N SER A 133 -6.31 13.70 15.05
CA SER A 133 -5.51 13.01 16.07
C SER A 133 -6.32 11.90 16.75
N LEU A 134 -5.68 11.06 17.57
CA LEU A 134 -6.40 10.06 18.37
C LEU A 134 -7.44 10.72 19.29
N ASN A 135 -7.11 11.85 19.91
CA ASN A 135 -8.06 12.59 20.73
C ASN A 135 -9.26 13.10 19.93
N ASP A 136 -9.06 13.55 18.69
CA ASP A 136 -10.17 13.95 17.82
C ASP A 136 -11.09 12.77 17.49
N LEU A 137 -10.50 11.59 17.20
CA LEU A 137 -11.24 10.36 16.94
C LEU A 137 -12.06 9.92 18.16
N TYR A 138 -11.45 9.85 19.34
CA TYR A 138 -12.15 9.53 20.59
C TYR A 138 -13.28 10.52 20.87
N ASN A 139 -13.02 11.82 20.75
CA ASN A 139 -14.02 12.85 21.03
C ASN A 139 -15.18 12.83 20.03
N ALA A 140 -14.90 12.61 18.74
CA ALA A 140 -15.94 12.48 17.73
C ALA A 140 -16.80 11.23 17.95
N SER A 141 -16.19 10.11 18.34
CA SER A 141 -16.91 8.85 18.53
C SER A 141 -17.97 8.89 19.65
N LYS A 142 -17.81 9.76 20.67
CA LYS A 142 -18.77 9.90 21.78
C LYS A 142 -20.20 10.17 21.31
N ASP A 143 -20.36 10.88 20.20
CA ASP A 143 -21.67 11.26 19.67
C ASP A 143 -22.40 10.13 18.93
N LEU A 144 -21.74 9.01 18.60
CA LEU A 144 -22.28 7.95 17.71
C LEU A 144 -23.64 7.42 18.15
N ASN A 145 -23.83 7.15 19.45
CA ASN A 145 -25.12 6.70 19.99
C ASN A 145 -26.26 7.69 19.73
N ARG A 146 -25.99 8.99 19.85
CA ARG A 146 -26.97 10.07 19.59
C ARG A 146 -27.24 10.25 18.11
N ILE A 147 -26.23 10.01 17.27
CA ILE A 147 -26.35 10.06 15.80
C ILE A 147 -27.31 8.98 15.32
N VAL A 148 -27.05 7.73 15.71
CA VAL A 148 -27.84 6.58 15.26
C VAL A 148 -29.28 6.62 15.76
N SER A 149 -29.50 7.01 17.02
CA SER A 149 -30.85 7.06 17.59
C SER A 149 -31.64 8.32 17.24
N HIS A 150 -30.98 9.34 16.67
CA HIS A 150 -31.48 10.71 16.58
C HIS A 150 -31.95 11.33 17.92
N ASP A 151 -31.44 10.84 19.05
CA ASP A 151 -31.82 11.27 20.40
C ASP A 151 -30.61 11.83 21.17
N LYS A 152 -30.67 13.13 21.47
CA LYS A 152 -29.62 13.88 22.18
C LYS A 152 -29.41 13.44 23.62
N THR A 153 -30.37 12.72 24.21
CA THR A 153 -30.29 12.27 25.61
C THR A 153 -29.54 10.95 25.78
N ARG A 154 -29.23 10.26 24.67
CA ARG A 154 -28.43 9.04 24.71
C ARG A 154 -27.04 9.33 25.27
N ALA A 155 -26.58 8.40 26.11
CA ALA A 155 -25.25 8.42 26.67
C ALA A 155 -24.18 8.32 25.59
N ASP A 156 -22.99 8.88 25.87
CA ASP A 156 -21.84 8.78 24.99
C ASP A 156 -21.54 7.33 24.62
N PHE A 157 -21.15 7.10 23.37
CA PHE A 157 -20.48 5.85 23.03
C PHE A 157 -19.17 5.76 23.82
N LYS A 158 -18.95 4.61 24.44
CA LYS A 158 -17.75 4.34 25.23
C LYS A 158 -16.89 3.34 24.49
N THR A 159 -15.76 3.81 23.98
CA THR A 159 -14.74 2.95 23.39
C THR A 159 -14.20 1.98 24.45
N LEU A 160 -14.22 0.69 24.15
CA LEU A 160 -13.54 -0.31 24.97
C LEU A 160 -12.04 -0.25 24.70
N GLU A 161 -11.26 0.25 25.64
CA GLU A 161 -9.80 0.18 25.56
C GLU A 161 -9.31 -1.21 25.97
N VAL A 162 -8.51 -1.84 25.11
CA VAL A 162 -7.83 -3.11 25.40
C VAL A 162 -6.32 -2.96 25.22
N SER A 163 -5.56 -3.85 25.85
CA SER A 163 -4.11 -3.93 25.61
C SER A 163 -3.81 -4.31 24.16
N GLU A 164 -2.66 -3.87 23.63
CA GLU A 164 -2.22 -4.23 22.28
C GLU A 164 -2.17 -5.76 22.02
N PRO A 165 -1.65 -6.61 22.93
CA PRO A 165 -1.70 -8.06 22.74
C PRO A 165 -3.13 -8.62 22.63
N GLU A 166 -4.07 -8.08 23.42
CA GLU A 166 -5.46 -8.50 23.36
C GLU A 166 -6.14 -8.06 22.06
N PHE A 167 -5.87 -6.83 21.59
CA PHE A 167 -6.37 -6.37 20.29
C PHE A 167 -5.84 -7.25 19.15
N LYS A 168 -4.54 -7.57 19.14
CA LYS A 168 -3.93 -8.48 18.16
C LYS A 168 -4.55 -9.87 18.19
N LYS A 169 -4.83 -10.40 19.38
CA LYS A 169 -5.50 -11.69 19.53
C LYS A 169 -6.90 -11.68 18.92
N ARG A 170 -7.68 -10.63 19.18
CA ARG A 170 -9.01 -10.45 18.58
C ARG A 170 -8.92 -10.31 17.06
N TYR A 171 -8.02 -9.46 16.56
CA TYR A 171 -7.79 -9.29 15.12
C TYR A 171 -7.34 -10.60 14.44
N ALA A 172 -6.43 -11.35 15.08
CA ALA A 172 -6.01 -12.66 14.61
C ALA A 172 -7.19 -13.65 14.56
N ALA A 173 -8.09 -13.64 15.55
CA ALA A 173 -9.28 -14.48 15.53
C ALA A 173 -10.22 -14.13 14.36
N GLU A 174 -10.47 -12.85 14.11
CA GLU A 174 -11.30 -12.40 12.98
C GLU A 174 -10.69 -12.78 11.63
N THR A 175 -9.38 -12.56 11.47
CA THR A 175 -8.68 -12.93 10.23
C THR A 175 -8.63 -14.44 9.98
N LEU A 176 -8.58 -15.28 11.03
CA LEU A 176 -8.71 -16.74 10.86
C LEU A 176 -10.10 -17.16 10.38
N VAL A 177 -11.16 -16.50 10.85
CA VAL A 177 -12.54 -16.73 10.36
C VAL A 177 -12.62 -16.36 8.87
N ILE A 178 -12.07 -15.20 8.50
CA ILE A 178 -12.02 -14.74 7.10
C ILE A 178 -11.21 -15.71 6.23
N GLY A 179 -10.00 -16.09 6.65
CA GLY A 179 -9.11 -16.98 5.90
C GLY A 179 -9.76 -18.33 5.58
N LYS A 180 -10.52 -18.89 6.53
CA LYS A 180 -11.26 -20.14 6.34
C LYS A 180 -12.26 -20.06 5.18
N ASN A 181 -12.91 -18.91 4.97
CA ASN A 181 -13.86 -18.71 3.87
C ASN A 181 -13.19 -18.79 2.49
N TYR A 182 -11.87 -18.60 2.43
CA TYR A 182 -11.06 -18.65 1.22
C TYR A 182 -10.12 -19.87 1.19
N GLY A 183 -10.35 -20.86 2.06
CA GLY A 183 -9.56 -22.09 2.10
C GLY A 183 -8.12 -21.92 2.62
N LEU A 184 -7.83 -20.83 3.32
CA LEU A 184 -6.51 -20.59 3.92
C LEU A 184 -6.45 -21.22 5.32
N ASP A 185 -5.40 -21.98 5.58
CA ASP A 185 -5.11 -22.47 6.92
C ASP A 185 -4.56 -21.37 7.84
N SER A 186 -4.46 -21.68 9.14
CA SER A 186 -3.98 -20.72 10.14
C SER A 186 -2.54 -20.26 9.91
N ALA A 187 -1.68 -21.10 9.34
CA ALA A 187 -0.28 -20.73 9.09
C ALA A 187 -0.16 -19.77 7.92
N HIS A 188 -0.89 -20.03 6.83
CA HIS A 188 -0.99 -19.13 5.68
C HIS A 188 -1.60 -17.78 6.08
N MET A 189 -2.69 -17.79 6.86
CA MET A 189 -3.33 -16.55 7.33
C MET A 189 -2.42 -15.74 8.26
N ALA A 190 -1.74 -16.41 9.20
CA ALA A 190 -0.77 -15.75 10.09
C ALA A 190 0.37 -15.14 9.31
N ASN A 191 0.86 -15.83 8.27
CA ASN A 191 1.89 -15.29 7.39
C ASN A 191 1.37 -14.03 6.67
N LEU A 192 0.19 -14.10 6.04
CA LEU A 192 -0.40 -12.99 5.30
C LEU A 192 -0.55 -11.74 6.17
N VAL A 193 -1.19 -11.88 7.35
CA VAL A 193 -1.38 -10.77 8.30
C VAL A 193 -0.05 -10.15 8.70
N LYS A 194 0.92 -10.97 9.13
CA LYS A 194 2.22 -10.45 9.57
C LYS A 194 2.98 -9.74 8.45
N ARG A 195 2.84 -10.19 7.20
CA ARG A 195 3.54 -9.57 6.07
C ARG A 195 2.94 -8.21 5.72
N ILE A 196 1.61 -8.10 5.67
CA ILE A 196 0.92 -6.82 5.48
C ILE A 196 1.28 -5.86 6.62
N TYR A 197 1.15 -6.30 7.87
CA TYR A 197 1.52 -5.50 9.04
C TYR A 197 2.99 -5.04 9.02
N ALA A 198 3.93 -5.91 8.61
CA ALA A 198 5.33 -5.53 8.47
C ALA A 198 5.52 -4.46 7.37
N PHE A 199 4.74 -4.52 6.29
CA PHE A 199 4.78 -3.49 5.27
C PHE A 199 4.26 -2.15 5.78
N GLU A 200 3.08 -2.15 6.40
CA GLU A 200 2.34 -0.96 6.81
C GLU A 200 2.94 -0.25 8.03
N ASP A 201 3.31 -1.02 9.06
CA ASP A 201 3.71 -0.48 10.36
C ASP A 201 5.19 -0.75 10.71
N GLY A 202 5.95 -1.31 9.76
CA GLY A 202 7.37 -1.60 9.95
C GLY A 202 7.66 -2.65 11.03
N GLY A 203 6.64 -3.41 11.45
CA GLY A 203 6.71 -4.43 12.50
C GLY A 203 6.62 -3.90 13.94
N TRP A 204 6.28 -2.62 14.14
CA TRP A 204 6.21 -1.98 15.47
C TRP A 204 4.85 -1.39 15.83
N GLY A 205 4.01 -1.06 14.85
CA GLY A 205 2.76 -0.36 15.09
C GLY A 205 1.75 -1.10 15.96
N THR A 206 0.83 -0.33 16.50
CA THR A 206 -0.30 -0.72 17.33
C THR A 206 -1.60 -0.49 16.58
N TYR A 207 -2.74 -0.96 17.11
CA TYR A 207 -4.04 -0.74 16.47
C TYR A 207 -4.44 0.74 16.32
N TYR A 208 -3.76 1.64 17.04
CA TYR A 208 -3.95 3.09 16.99
C TYR A 208 -2.79 3.84 16.30
N THR A 209 -1.84 3.13 15.69
CA THR A 209 -0.75 3.80 14.96
C THR A 209 -1.33 4.56 13.78
N LEU A 210 -1.04 5.86 13.71
CA LEU A 210 -1.47 6.73 12.62
C LEU A 210 -0.34 6.84 11.58
N SER A 211 -0.71 7.07 10.33
CA SER A 211 0.26 7.34 9.27
C SER A 211 1.27 8.42 9.67
N SER A 212 2.55 8.21 9.32
CA SER A 212 3.68 9.09 9.65
C SER A 212 3.93 9.35 11.14
N MET A 213 3.25 8.63 12.06
CA MET A 213 3.53 8.72 13.49
C MET A 213 4.94 8.17 13.77
N PRO A 214 5.85 8.96 14.37
CA PRO A 214 7.19 8.49 14.71
C PRO A 214 7.14 7.31 15.67
N GLN A 215 8.02 6.33 15.48
CA GLN A 215 8.10 5.14 16.34
C GLN A 215 8.40 5.49 17.81
N GLY A 216 9.14 6.56 18.06
CA GLY A 216 9.41 7.05 19.42
C GLY A 216 8.14 7.38 20.22
N LEU A 217 7.03 7.72 19.55
CA LEU A 217 5.74 7.97 20.21
C LEU A 217 5.04 6.70 20.71
N MET A 218 5.55 5.51 20.37
CA MET A 218 5.01 4.24 20.89
C MET A 218 5.43 3.97 22.34
N ASP A 219 6.44 4.69 22.85
CA ASP A 219 6.78 4.68 24.27
C ASP A 219 5.66 5.32 25.10
N ASP A 220 5.31 4.72 26.24
CA ASP A 220 4.25 5.23 27.12
C ASP A 220 4.60 6.55 27.81
N SER A 221 5.89 6.89 27.91
CA SER A 221 6.33 8.22 28.37
C SER A 221 5.89 9.35 27.43
N HIS A 222 5.53 9.04 26.18
CA HIS A 222 5.06 9.99 25.17
C HIS A 222 3.56 9.87 24.88
N LYS A 223 2.78 9.32 25.83
CA LYS A 223 1.34 9.09 25.64
C LYS A 223 0.57 10.35 25.23
N GLN A 224 0.88 11.50 25.83
CA GLN A 224 0.14 12.73 25.53
C GLN A 224 0.48 13.28 24.14
N GLU A 225 1.74 13.25 23.75
CA GLU A 225 2.20 13.61 22.41
C GLU A 225 1.58 12.69 21.35
N ARG A 226 1.56 11.39 21.63
CA ARG A 226 0.89 10.38 20.79
C ARG A 226 -0.60 10.68 20.60
N LEU A 227 -1.32 10.99 21.67
CA LEU A 227 -2.76 11.25 21.61
C LEU A 227 -3.11 12.51 20.80
N ASN A 228 -2.21 13.49 20.75
CA ASN A 228 -2.40 14.77 20.04
C ASN A 228 -1.63 14.84 18.72
N PHE A 229 -1.01 13.74 18.28
CA PHE A 229 -0.28 13.72 17.02
C PHE A 229 -1.27 13.77 15.84
N HIS A 230 -1.17 14.81 15.00
CA HIS A 230 -1.91 14.88 13.74
C HIS A 230 -1.09 14.24 12.60
N PRO A 231 -1.63 13.22 11.92
CA PRO A 231 -0.91 12.53 10.86
C PRO A 231 -1.05 13.24 9.51
N SER A 232 -0.15 12.89 8.59
CA SER A 232 -0.20 13.35 7.20
C SER A 232 -1.34 12.73 6.38
N SER A 233 -1.79 11.53 6.80
CA SER A 233 -2.90 10.79 6.21
C SER A 233 -3.80 10.24 7.31
N SER A 234 -5.09 10.03 7.02
CA SER A 234 -6.05 9.49 7.99
C SER A 234 -5.91 7.98 8.24
N ALA A 235 -4.95 7.35 7.57
CA ALA A 235 -4.61 5.95 7.66
C ALA A 235 -4.25 5.55 9.10
N MET A 236 -4.83 4.45 9.58
CA MET A 236 -4.56 3.95 10.93
C MET A 236 -4.63 2.43 11.08
N GLY A 237 -4.00 1.91 12.13
CA GLY A 237 -4.06 0.51 12.53
C GLY A 237 -3.26 -0.41 11.61
N TYR A 238 -3.46 -1.72 11.75
CA TYR A 238 -2.56 -2.74 11.16
C TYR A 238 -2.54 -2.79 9.64
N ASN A 239 -3.59 -2.26 9.00
CA ASN A 239 -3.76 -2.20 7.56
C ASN A 239 -3.81 -0.74 7.05
N GLN A 240 -3.44 0.24 7.90
CA GLN A 240 -3.46 1.68 7.58
C GLN A 240 -4.76 2.13 6.89
N LEU A 241 -5.91 1.83 7.52
CA LEU A 241 -7.22 2.14 6.97
C LEU A 241 -7.51 3.64 6.95
N LEU A 242 -7.78 4.18 5.77
CA LEU A 242 -8.26 5.55 5.61
C LEU A 242 -9.70 5.68 6.13
N ILE A 243 -10.09 6.91 6.51
CA ILE A 243 -11.48 7.24 6.89
C ILE A 243 -12.50 6.74 5.86
N LYS A 244 -12.19 6.87 4.57
CA LYS A 244 -13.06 6.41 3.49
C LYS A 244 -13.17 4.88 3.43
N ASN A 245 -12.07 4.16 3.64
CA ASN A 245 -12.09 2.69 3.71
C ASN A 245 -12.98 2.22 4.87
N THR A 246 -12.83 2.81 6.06
CA THR A 246 -13.68 2.47 7.21
C THR A 246 -15.15 2.76 6.94
N THR A 247 -15.46 3.95 6.39
CA THR A 247 -16.84 4.35 6.09
C THR A 247 -17.49 3.43 5.05
N ASN A 248 -16.77 3.13 3.95
CA ASN A 248 -17.23 2.19 2.95
C ASN A 248 -17.34 0.76 3.51
N GLY A 249 -16.45 0.39 4.41
CA GLY A 249 -16.52 -0.89 5.13
C GLY A 249 -17.81 -1.04 5.93
N ILE A 250 -18.28 0.03 6.60
CA ILE A 250 -19.60 0.01 7.26
C ILE A 250 -20.74 -0.07 6.23
N ILE A 251 -20.64 0.64 5.11
CA ILE A 251 -21.64 0.59 4.03
C ILE A 251 -21.78 -0.83 3.49
N ASP A 252 -20.66 -1.47 3.16
CA ASP A 252 -20.63 -2.75 2.46
C ASP A 252 -20.82 -3.94 3.42
N HIS A 253 -20.32 -3.83 4.66
CA HIS A 253 -20.21 -4.95 5.59
C HIS A 253 -20.88 -4.72 6.95
N GLY A 254 -21.58 -3.61 7.18
CA GLY A 254 -22.18 -3.26 8.47
C GLY A 254 -23.01 -4.38 9.09
N SER A 255 -23.88 -5.02 8.31
CA SER A 255 -24.69 -6.15 8.78
C SER A 255 -23.83 -7.35 9.19
N ALA A 256 -22.79 -7.70 8.42
CA ALA A 256 -21.89 -8.79 8.77
C ALA A 256 -21.05 -8.49 10.02
N ILE A 257 -20.68 -7.22 10.24
CA ILE A 257 -19.99 -6.75 11.45
C ILE A 257 -20.92 -6.88 12.67
N ALA A 258 -22.18 -6.48 12.53
CA ALA A 258 -23.16 -6.58 13.60
C ALA A 258 -23.52 -8.03 13.94
N ASP A 259 -23.76 -8.88 12.94
CA ASP A 259 -23.96 -10.33 13.12
C ASP A 259 -22.76 -10.96 13.87
N ARG A 260 -21.54 -10.50 13.59
CA ARG A 260 -20.34 -10.97 14.27
C ARG A 260 -20.33 -10.55 15.74
N LEU A 261 -20.72 -9.31 16.06
CA LEU A 261 -20.86 -8.84 17.45
C LEU A 261 -21.93 -9.63 18.21
N ASP A 262 -23.06 -9.96 17.58
CA ASP A 262 -24.09 -10.81 18.17
C ASP A 262 -23.59 -12.25 18.41
N ALA A 263 -22.80 -12.79 17.49
CA ALA A 263 -22.17 -14.09 17.67
C ALA A 263 -21.16 -14.08 18.84
N LEU A 264 -20.45 -12.98 19.07
CA LEU A 264 -19.59 -12.80 20.26
C LEU A 264 -20.44 -12.66 21.53
N ALA A 265 -21.57 -11.94 21.48
CA ALA A 265 -22.51 -11.81 22.60
C ALA A 265 -23.01 -13.18 23.09
N ALA A 266 -23.29 -14.10 22.16
CA ALA A 266 -23.67 -15.47 22.48
C ALA A 266 -22.55 -16.28 23.15
N GLN A 267 -21.28 -15.95 22.89
CA GLN A 267 -20.11 -16.61 23.47
C GLN A 267 -19.68 -15.99 24.82
N GLU A 268 -20.02 -14.72 25.06
CA GLU A 268 -19.66 -13.96 26.26
C GLU A 268 -20.92 -13.45 26.99
N PRO A 269 -21.69 -14.31 27.69
CA PRO A 269 -22.97 -13.93 28.30
C PRO A 269 -22.90 -12.75 29.28
N THR A 270 -21.74 -12.54 29.92
CA THR A 270 -21.51 -11.41 30.84
C THR A 270 -21.40 -10.06 30.13
N ARG A 271 -21.05 -10.06 28.84
CA ARG A 271 -20.90 -8.89 27.98
C ARG A 271 -21.95 -8.78 26.89
N ALA A 272 -22.87 -9.75 26.81
CA ALA A 272 -23.86 -9.84 25.75
C ALA A 272 -24.63 -8.54 25.51
N LYS A 273 -25.06 -7.86 26.58
CA LYS A 273 -25.76 -6.57 26.47
C LYS A 273 -24.91 -5.50 25.76
N GLU A 274 -23.65 -5.34 26.15
CA GLU A 274 -22.73 -4.37 25.56
C GLU A 274 -22.50 -4.68 24.07
N LEU A 275 -22.30 -5.96 23.74
CA LEU A 275 -22.05 -6.41 22.37
C LEU A 275 -23.27 -6.23 21.47
N HIS A 276 -24.49 -6.51 21.96
CA HIS A 276 -25.73 -6.23 21.23
C HIS A 276 -25.93 -4.72 21.00
N GLU A 277 -25.66 -3.87 21.99
CA GLU A 277 -25.73 -2.41 21.82
C GLU A 277 -24.73 -1.91 20.75
N LYS A 278 -23.54 -2.53 20.68
CA LYS A 278 -22.56 -2.26 19.62
C LYS A 278 -23.04 -2.77 18.24
N ALA A 279 -23.69 -3.92 18.19
CA ALA A 279 -24.27 -4.45 16.96
C ALA A 279 -25.37 -3.53 16.41
N GLU A 280 -26.29 -3.07 17.27
CA GLU A 280 -27.32 -2.08 16.94
C GLU A 280 -26.72 -0.77 16.43
N LEU A 281 -25.65 -0.29 17.07
CA LEU A 281 -24.93 0.91 16.63
C LEU A 281 -24.42 0.74 15.19
N VAL A 282 -23.73 -0.36 14.90
CA VAL A 282 -23.16 -0.60 13.56
C VAL A 282 -24.26 -0.73 12.49
N HIS A 283 -25.36 -1.43 12.78
CA HIS A 283 -26.52 -1.49 11.88
C HIS A 283 -27.08 -0.10 11.59
N GLY A 284 -27.30 0.71 12.63
CA GLY A 284 -27.84 2.05 12.46
C GLY A 284 -26.90 2.98 11.67
N LEU A 285 -25.58 2.84 11.82
CA LEU A 285 -24.61 3.54 10.99
C LEU A 285 -24.71 3.12 9.52
N GLN A 286 -24.85 1.82 9.23
CA GLN A 286 -25.04 1.33 7.87
C GLN A 286 -26.33 1.90 7.25
N ASP A 287 -27.43 1.94 7.99
CA ASP A 287 -28.70 2.49 7.53
C ASP A 287 -28.62 3.99 7.20
N ILE A 288 -27.89 4.76 8.03
CA ILE A 288 -27.62 6.19 7.79
C ILE A 288 -26.81 6.37 6.51
N LEU A 289 -25.71 5.63 6.35
CA LEU A 289 -24.78 5.81 5.24
C LEU A 289 -25.37 5.32 3.90
N THR A 290 -26.21 4.30 3.90
CA THR A 290 -26.87 3.76 2.69
C THR A 290 -28.11 4.55 2.25
N HIS A 291 -28.39 5.70 2.87
CA HIS A 291 -29.55 6.56 2.57
C HIS A 291 -30.91 5.86 2.74
N LYS A 292 -30.98 4.80 3.55
CA LYS A 292 -32.26 4.16 3.89
C LYS A 292 -33.04 4.94 4.95
N ALA A 293 -32.38 5.84 5.69
CA ALA A 293 -33.03 6.83 6.54
C ALA A 293 -33.28 8.14 5.78
N LYS A 294 -34.54 8.46 5.45
CA LYS A 294 -34.91 9.79 4.92
C LYS A 294 -34.59 10.86 5.97
N VAL A 295 -33.60 11.71 5.73
CA VAL A 295 -33.41 12.93 6.53
C VAL A 295 -34.49 13.94 6.11
N PRO A 296 -35.41 14.35 7.01
CA PRO A 296 -36.45 15.32 6.67
C PRO A 296 -35.82 16.67 6.25
N PRO A 297 -36.40 17.38 5.26
CA PRO A 297 -35.84 18.64 4.77
C PRO A 297 -35.76 19.70 5.88
N HIS A 298 -34.67 20.45 5.88
CA HIS A 298 -34.35 21.51 6.83
C HIS A 298 -35.38 22.65 6.82
N HIS A 299 -36.04 22.92 7.96
CA HIS A 299 -36.85 24.13 8.16
C HIS A 299 -36.27 24.93 9.33
N LYS A 300 -35.93 26.22 9.12
CA LYS A 300 -35.47 27.11 10.20
C LYS A 300 -36.58 27.25 11.24
N GLY A 301 -36.33 26.84 12.48
CA GLY A 301 -37.22 27.08 13.63
C GLY A 301 -37.73 25.83 14.36
N ASP A 302 -37.44 24.62 13.88
CA ASP A 302 -37.92 23.39 14.53
C ASP A 302 -37.04 22.98 15.73
N LYS A 303 -37.64 22.93 16.92
CA LYS A 303 -37.00 22.49 18.17
C LYS A 303 -36.88 20.96 18.27
N ASN A 304 -37.61 20.20 17.44
CA ASN A 304 -37.56 18.75 17.34
C ASN A 304 -36.57 18.25 16.26
N ARG A 305 -35.56 19.08 15.92
CA ARG A 305 -34.53 18.77 14.93
C ARG A 305 -33.89 17.39 15.17
N PRO A 306 -33.85 16.48 14.17
CA PRO A 306 -33.05 15.26 14.24
C PRO A 306 -31.58 15.63 14.48
N TYR A 307 -30.89 14.89 15.36
CA TYR A 307 -29.48 15.12 15.62
C TYR A 307 -28.67 15.02 14.32
N PHE A 308 -28.31 16.18 13.76
CA PHE A 308 -27.61 16.29 12.47
C PHE A 308 -26.15 16.60 12.73
N VAL A 309 -25.28 15.77 12.17
CA VAL A 309 -23.83 15.91 12.23
C VAL A 309 -23.30 16.08 10.80
N PRO A 310 -22.43 17.07 10.53
CA PRO A 310 -21.78 17.19 9.23
C PRO A 310 -21.11 15.88 8.82
N GLN A 311 -21.15 15.54 7.53
CA GLN A 311 -20.61 14.28 7.02
C GLN A 311 -19.16 14.04 7.46
N SER A 312 -18.29 15.06 7.38
CA SER A 312 -16.90 14.96 7.82
C SER A 312 -16.75 14.60 9.30
N LYS A 313 -17.64 15.11 10.17
CA LYS A 313 -17.63 14.74 11.60
C LYS A 313 -18.13 13.32 11.83
N LEU A 314 -19.13 12.87 11.07
CA LEU A 314 -19.62 11.49 11.11
C LEU A 314 -18.52 10.52 10.67
N GLU A 315 -17.83 10.82 9.57
CA GLU A 315 -16.73 10.01 9.04
C GLU A 315 -15.57 9.91 10.04
N THR A 316 -15.19 11.02 10.70
CA THR A 316 -14.20 11.01 11.79
C THR A 316 -14.68 10.18 13.00
N ALA A 317 -15.96 10.28 13.37
CA ALA A 317 -16.52 9.50 14.48
C ALA A 317 -16.51 7.99 14.17
N ILE A 318 -16.87 7.61 12.94
CA ILE A 318 -16.81 6.23 12.45
C ILE A 318 -15.37 5.73 12.44
N GLN A 319 -14.41 6.54 12.01
CA GLN A 319 -13.00 6.17 12.06
C GLN A 319 -12.53 5.85 13.48
N GLY A 320 -13.06 6.55 14.49
CA GLY A 320 -12.82 6.27 15.90
C GLY A 320 -13.24 4.86 16.36
N LEU A 321 -14.13 4.18 15.63
CA LEU A 321 -14.49 2.79 15.94
C LEU A 321 -13.32 1.80 15.78
N ASN A 322 -12.30 2.16 14.99
CA ASN A 322 -11.07 1.35 14.88
C ASN A 322 -10.30 1.25 16.21
N LEU A 323 -10.59 2.15 17.18
CA LEU A 323 -9.98 2.17 18.51
C LEU A 323 -10.73 1.30 19.52
N ASP A 324 -11.95 0.84 19.20
CA ASP A 324 -12.74 -0.01 20.09
C ASP A 324 -12.23 -1.45 20.07
N GLY A 325 -12.07 -2.03 21.26
CA GLY A 325 -11.54 -3.38 21.42
C GLY A 325 -12.42 -4.50 20.86
N ASP A 326 -13.73 -4.29 20.66
CA ASP A 326 -14.60 -5.29 20.02
C ASP A 326 -14.84 -4.96 18.54
N ILE A 327 -15.17 -3.72 18.22
CA ILE A 327 -15.52 -3.31 16.85
C ILE A 327 -14.27 -3.17 15.97
N GLY A 328 -13.20 -2.60 16.52
CA GLY A 328 -11.97 -2.29 15.79
C GLY A 328 -11.34 -3.51 15.12
N PRO A 329 -11.13 -4.64 15.81
CA PRO A 329 -10.60 -5.86 15.19
C PRO A 329 -11.45 -6.35 14.00
N ILE A 330 -12.78 -6.28 14.13
CA ILE A 330 -13.71 -6.73 13.09
C ILE A 330 -13.61 -5.80 11.88
N ILE A 331 -13.71 -4.48 12.07
CA ILE A 331 -13.59 -3.48 11.00
C ILE A 331 -12.24 -3.59 10.29
N GLN A 332 -11.14 -3.59 11.04
CA GLN A 332 -9.79 -3.62 10.46
C GLN A 332 -9.57 -4.87 9.61
N SER A 333 -10.19 -6.00 9.98
CA SER A 333 -10.10 -7.25 9.23
C SER A 333 -10.95 -7.27 7.94
N GLN A 334 -11.97 -6.41 7.80
CA GLN A 334 -12.84 -6.41 6.61
C GLN A 334 -12.17 -5.90 5.33
N GLU A 335 -11.16 -5.03 5.44
CA GLU A 335 -10.34 -4.66 4.28
C GLU A 335 -9.63 -5.89 3.72
N LEU A 336 -9.01 -6.69 4.59
CA LEU A 336 -8.36 -7.93 4.20
C LEU A 336 -9.36 -8.94 3.62
N ASN A 337 -10.56 -9.04 4.18
CA ASN A 337 -11.64 -9.84 3.62
C ASN A 337 -11.98 -9.41 2.18
N SER A 338 -12.12 -8.10 1.95
CA SER A 338 -12.45 -7.54 0.64
C SER A 338 -11.34 -7.80 -0.38
N LEU A 339 -10.07 -7.64 0.01
CA LEU A 339 -8.92 -7.94 -0.83
C LEU A 339 -8.82 -9.44 -1.17
N LEU A 340 -9.03 -10.32 -0.19
CA LEU A 340 -9.02 -11.77 -0.39
C LEU A 340 -10.17 -12.22 -1.31
N LYS A 341 -11.38 -11.69 -1.09
CA LYS A 341 -12.54 -11.93 -1.95
C LYS A 341 -12.24 -11.59 -3.40
N TYR A 342 -11.70 -10.39 -3.62
CA TYR A 342 -11.37 -9.92 -4.95
C TYR A 342 -10.30 -10.78 -5.60
N SER A 343 -9.21 -11.05 -4.88
CA SER A 343 -8.09 -11.86 -5.32
C SER A 343 -8.53 -13.27 -5.78
N ALA A 344 -9.36 -13.92 -4.96
CA ALA A 344 -9.94 -15.23 -5.27
C ALA A 344 -10.83 -15.20 -6.53
N ALA A 345 -11.61 -14.13 -6.72
CA ALA A 345 -12.49 -13.97 -7.88
C ALA A 345 -11.76 -13.58 -9.17
N ASN A 346 -10.53 -13.04 -9.09
CA ASN A 346 -9.86 -12.34 -10.19
C ASN A 346 -8.50 -12.93 -10.60
N LYS A 347 -8.31 -14.24 -10.39
CA LYS A 347 -7.17 -15.03 -10.89
C LYS A 347 -5.79 -14.55 -10.41
N PHE A 348 -5.69 -13.95 -9.22
CA PHE A 348 -4.40 -13.55 -8.67
C PHE A 348 -3.45 -14.75 -8.57
N GLY A 349 -3.94 -15.91 -8.13
CA GLY A 349 -3.14 -17.14 -8.05
C GLY A 349 -2.50 -17.53 -9.40
N ASP A 350 -3.28 -17.53 -10.48
CA ASP A 350 -2.79 -17.87 -11.82
C ASP A 350 -1.70 -16.89 -12.29
N TYR A 351 -1.93 -15.58 -12.08
CA TYR A 351 -0.96 -14.56 -12.43
C TYR A 351 0.33 -14.68 -11.63
N LEU A 352 0.25 -15.01 -10.34
CA LEU A 352 1.43 -15.21 -9.49
C LEU A 352 2.21 -16.47 -9.87
N ALA A 353 1.53 -17.53 -10.30
CA ALA A 353 2.19 -18.72 -10.83
C ALA A 353 2.97 -18.40 -12.12
N LEU A 354 2.37 -17.64 -13.04
CA LEU A 354 3.02 -17.20 -14.28
C LEU A 354 4.22 -16.30 -13.99
N LYS A 355 4.09 -15.31 -13.09
CA LYS A 355 5.20 -14.45 -12.68
C LYS A 355 6.33 -15.22 -12.02
N THR A 356 6.01 -16.20 -11.18
CA THR A 356 7.01 -17.09 -10.58
C THR A 356 7.79 -17.85 -11.66
N ALA A 357 7.09 -18.43 -12.64
CA ALA A 357 7.73 -19.14 -13.75
C ALA A 357 8.64 -18.23 -14.59
N GLN A 358 8.22 -16.97 -14.83
CA GLN A 358 9.04 -15.96 -15.50
C GLN A 358 10.31 -15.64 -14.69
N GLN A 359 10.19 -15.37 -13.39
CA GLN A 359 11.35 -15.11 -12.52
C GLN A 359 12.32 -16.28 -12.47
N THR A 360 11.82 -17.52 -12.35
CA THR A 360 12.66 -18.73 -12.40
C THR A 360 13.35 -18.91 -13.77
N THR A 361 12.73 -18.44 -14.85
CA THR A 361 13.35 -18.46 -16.19
C THR A 361 14.46 -17.43 -16.28
N HIS A 362 14.22 -16.18 -15.87
CA HIS A 362 15.26 -15.13 -15.88
C HIS A 362 16.45 -15.49 -15.00
N ALA A 363 16.21 -16.09 -13.83
CA ALA A 363 17.28 -16.58 -12.96
C ALA A 363 18.15 -17.64 -13.68
N ARG A 364 17.53 -18.56 -14.43
CA ARG A 364 18.24 -19.57 -15.23
C ARG A 364 18.97 -18.97 -16.43
N ASP A 365 18.43 -17.91 -17.03
CA ASP A 365 19.09 -17.20 -18.13
C ASP A 365 20.45 -16.66 -17.68
N TYR A 366 20.55 -16.14 -16.45
CA TYR A 366 21.84 -15.76 -15.85
C TYR A 366 22.78 -16.96 -15.68
N ASP A 367 22.29 -18.08 -15.15
CA ASP A 367 23.11 -19.27 -14.91
C ASP A 367 23.75 -19.79 -16.21
N ASN A 368 23.08 -19.60 -17.35
CA ASN A 368 23.53 -19.98 -18.70
C ASN A 368 24.46 -18.97 -19.39
N LEU A 369 24.74 -17.81 -18.79
CA LEU A 369 25.69 -16.84 -19.35
C LEU A 369 27.12 -17.37 -19.33
N THR A 370 27.95 -16.91 -20.27
CA THR A 370 29.39 -17.17 -20.23
C THR A 370 30.03 -16.47 -19.01
N PRO A 371 31.18 -16.95 -18.52
CA PRO A 371 31.87 -16.31 -17.39
C PRO A 371 32.14 -14.81 -17.60
N GLU A 372 32.48 -14.40 -18.82
CA GLU A 372 32.76 -13.01 -19.17
C GLU A 372 31.51 -12.15 -19.02
N LYS A 373 30.37 -12.62 -19.55
CA LYS A 373 29.08 -11.93 -19.42
C LYS A 373 28.59 -11.86 -17.98
N LYS A 374 28.84 -12.90 -17.18
CA LYS A 374 28.55 -12.88 -15.74
C LYS A 374 29.38 -11.80 -15.05
N ALA A 375 30.69 -11.75 -15.29
CA ALA A 375 31.56 -10.73 -14.72
C ALA A 375 31.10 -9.31 -15.12
N GLU A 376 30.79 -9.07 -16.39
CA GLU A 376 30.27 -7.77 -16.87
C GLU A 376 28.96 -7.37 -16.18
N ALA A 377 28.04 -8.31 -16.00
CA ALA A 377 26.76 -8.08 -15.32
C ALA A 377 26.97 -7.71 -13.84
N VAL A 378 27.88 -8.40 -13.16
CA VAL A 378 28.22 -8.15 -11.75
C VAL A 378 28.87 -6.78 -11.60
N GLU A 379 29.86 -6.46 -12.44
CA GLU A 379 30.50 -5.14 -12.46
C GLU A 379 29.49 -4.01 -12.70
N GLN A 380 28.59 -4.19 -13.67
CA GLN A 380 27.53 -3.21 -13.93
C GLN A 380 26.63 -2.99 -12.71
N LEU A 381 26.21 -4.07 -12.04
CA LEU A 381 25.34 -3.99 -10.87
C LEU A 381 26.04 -3.32 -9.68
N PHE A 382 27.27 -3.73 -9.39
CA PHE A 382 28.04 -3.22 -8.25
C PHE A 382 28.58 -1.81 -8.48
N ALA A 383 28.73 -1.34 -9.71
CA ALA A 383 29.02 0.06 -10.02
C ALA A 383 27.92 1.03 -9.52
N LEU A 384 26.69 0.55 -9.30
CA LEU A 384 25.57 1.35 -8.78
C LEU A 384 25.56 1.49 -7.26
N ILE A 385 26.35 0.69 -6.56
CA ILE A 385 26.45 0.63 -5.09
C ILE A 385 27.48 1.66 -4.63
N LYS A 386 27.02 2.67 -3.89
CA LYS A 386 27.80 3.84 -3.47
C LYS A 386 27.63 4.12 -1.97
N PRO A 387 28.65 4.67 -1.29
CA PRO A 387 28.50 5.12 0.09
C PRO A 387 27.46 6.25 0.16
N SER A 388 26.83 6.44 1.32
CA SER A 388 25.86 7.52 1.51
C SER A 388 26.54 8.88 1.37
N GLU A 389 25.92 9.81 0.63
CA GLU A 389 26.45 11.16 0.33
C GLU A 389 26.52 12.11 1.55
N ILE A 390 26.25 11.63 2.78
CA ILE A 390 26.02 12.45 3.97
C ILE A 390 27.33 13.01 4.57
N HIS A 391 28.51 12.56 4.11
CA HIS A 391 29.79 13.07 4.59
C HIS A 391 30.78 13.30 3.43
N PRO A 392 31.68 14.31 3.53
CA PRO A 392 32.80 14.40 2.61
C PRO A 392 33.61 13.10 2.69
N ALA A 393 34.02 12.58 1.52
CA ALA A 393 34.71 11.30 1.39
C ALA A 393 35.84 11.18 2.43
N ASN A 394 35.70 10.25 3.38
CA ASN A 394 36.69 9.97 4.39
C ASN A 394 37.10 8.50 4.25
N PRO A 395 38.30 8.23 3.67
CA PRO A 395 38.74 6.87 3.38
C PRO A 395 38.71 5.92 4.58
N ALA A 396 38.92 6.41 5.80
CA ALA A 396 38.86 5.59 7.02
C ALA A 396 37.42 5.23 7.43
N MET A 397 36.45 6.09 7.16
CA MET A 397 35.03 5.82 7.45
C MET A 397 34.37 4.98 6.34
N ASP A 398 34.89 5.06 5.11
CA ASP A 398 34.35 4.32 3.97
C ASP A 398 34.97 2.91 3.81
N ALA A 399 36.12 2.63 4.45
CA ALA A 399 36.78 1.33 4.35
C ALA A 399 35.87 0.13 4.69
N PRO A 400 35.05 0.16 5.78
CA PRO A 400 34.10 -0.93 6.06
C PRO A 400 33.05 -1.11 4.96
N PHE A 401 32.62 -0.01 4.33
CA PHE A 401 31.68 -0.05 3.22
C PHE A 401 32.30 -0.76 2.01
N TYR A 402 33.49 -0.36 1.58
CA TYR A 402 34.15 -0.98 0.43
C TYR A 402 34.51 -2.45 0.68
N ALA A 403 34.95 -2.80 1.89
CA ALA A 403 35.19 -4.19 2.26
C ALA A 403 33.92 -5.04 2.19
N THR A 404 32.79 -4.51 2.69
CA THR A 404 31.49 -5.19 2.62
C THR A 404 31.02 -5.34 1.17
N LYS A 405 31.20 -4.29 0.35
CA LYS A 405 30.87 -4.31 -1.07
C LYS A 405 31.66 -5.37 -1.82
N GLU A 406 32.97 -5.46 -1.57
CA GLU A 406 33.84 -6.46 -2.20
C GLU A 406 33.48 -7.89 -1.78
N ALA A 407 33.20 -8.11 -0.49
CA ALA A 407 32.77 -9.42 -0.01
C ALA A 407 31.48 -9.90 -0.70
N LEU A 408 30.48 -9.01 -0.82
CA LEU A 408 29.26 -9.30 -1.57
C LEU A 408 29.51 -9.49 -3.07
N HIS A 409 30.40 -8.69 -3.66
CA HIS A 409 30.78 -8.81 -5.05
C HIS A 409 31.31 -10.22 -5.35
N GLN A 410 32.24 -10.71 -4.52
CA GLN A 410 32.80 -12.06 -4.65
C GLN A 410 31.72 -13.14 -4.51
N LYS A 411 30.82 -13.04 -3.52
CA LYS A 411 29.70 -14.00 -3.37
C LYS A 411 28.80 -14.03 -4.60
N VAL A 412 28.45 -12.87 -5.14
CA VAL A 412 27.57 -12.76 -6.32
C VAL A 412 28.26 -13.23 -7.60
N LEU A 413 29.55 -12.96 -7.77
CA LEU A 413 30.34 -13.43 -8.91
C LEU A 413 30.36 -14.97 -9.00
N HIS A 414 30.41 -15.65 -7.85
CA HIS A 414 30.43 -17.10 -7.76
C HIS A 414 29.03 -17.74 -7.60
N LEU A 415 27.96 -16.96 -7.75
CA LEU A 415 26.60 -17.45 -7.67
C LEU A 415 26.32 -18.49 -8.77
N GLY A 416 25.82 -19.66 -8.37
CA GLY A 416 25.54 -20.78 -9.30
C GLY A 416 26.74 -21.70 -9.60
N HIS A 417 27.90 -21.47 -8.99
CA HIS A 417 29.01 -22.42 -9.07
C HIS A 417 28.77 -23.63 -8.14
N ILE A 418 28.77 -24.84 -8.72
CA ILE A 418 28.57 -26.09 -7.98
C ILE A 418 29.74 -26.31 -7.01
N GLY A 419 29.42 -26.54 -5.73
CA GLY A 419 30.41 -26.92 -4.70
C GLY A 419 30.92 -25.78 -3.81
N GLN A 420 30.41 -24.55 -3.94
CA GLN A 420 30.67 -23.47 -2.99
C GLN A 420 29.36 -22.90 -2.42
N ASP A 421 29.31 -22.71 -1.10
CA ASP A 421 28.13 -22.20 -0.38
C ASP A 421 28.08 -20.67 -0.47
N HIS A 422 27.81 -20.15 -1.66
CA HIS A 422 27.60 -18.72 -1.93
C HIS A 422 26.13 -18.32 -1.90
N ARG A 423 25.33 -19.03 -1.09
CA ARG A 423 23.92 -18.72 -0.92
C ARG A 423 23.78 -17.33 -0.30
N LEU A 424 22.84 -16.55 -0.83
CA LEU A 424 22.56 -15.18 -0.43
C LEU A 424 21.40 -15.09 0.58
N GLU A 425 20.87 -16.22 1.03
CA GLU A 425 19.85 -16.29 2.08
C GLU A 425 20.34 -15.57 3.36
N ARG A 426 19.41 -15.02 4.16
CA ARG A 426 19.71 -14.16 5.33
C ARG A 426 20.73 -14.79 6.29
N GLU A 427 20.57 -16.07 6.56
CA GLU A 427 21.37 -16.89 7.47
C GLU A 427 22.85 -17.03 7.03
N ASN A 428 23.12 -16.83 5.74
CA ASN A 428 24.45 -16.98 5.13
C ASN A 428 25.16 -15.62 4.92
N LEU A 429 24.51 -14.53 5.33
CA LEU A 429 25.03 -13.17 5.21
C LEU A 429 25.35 -12.57 6.60
N PRO A 430 26.61 -12.15 6.84
CA PRO A 430 26.95 -11.26 7.94
C PRO A 430 26.08 -10.00 7.96
N ASP A 431 25.86 -9.41 9.12
CA ASP A 431 24.91 -8.31 9.29
C ASP A 431 25.17 -7.09 8.37
N MET A 432 26.44 -6.75 8.13
CA MET A 432 26.80 -5.66 7.21
C MET A 432 26.47 -6.00 5.76
N GLU A 433 26.76 -7.23 5.34
CA GLU A 433 26.40 -7.73 4.00
C GLU A 433 24.88 -7.80 3.83
N PHE A 434 24.15 -8.32 4.83
CA PHE A 434 22.69 -8.33 4.83
C PHE A 434 22.10 -6.92 4.72
N ARG A 435 22.64 -5.95 5.45
CA ARG A 435 22.21 -4.55 5.38
C ARG A 435 22.47 -3.97 3.99
N MET A 436 23.66 -4.19 3.43
CA MET A 436 24.00 -3.69 2.09
C MET A 436 23.16 -4.37 0.99
N MET A 437 22.99 -5.69 1.06
CA MET A 437 22.15 -6.46 0.15
C MET A 437 20.72 -5.90 0.14
N ASN A 438 20.12 -5.70 1.32
CA ASN A 438 18.78 -5.14 1.41
C ASN A 438 18.72 -3.68 0.96
N SER A 439 19.59 -2.81 1.45
CA SER A 439 19.45 -1.36 1.25
C SER A 439 19.94 -0.88 -0.12
N GLN A 440 20.91 -1.56 -0.72
CA GLN A 440 21.58 -1.09 -1.93
C GLN A 440 21.47 -2.04 -3.11
N VAL A 441 21.61 -3.37 -2.94
CA VAL A 441 21.55 -4.31 -4.08
C VAL A 441 20.12 -4.55 -4.53
N LEU A 442 19.26 -5.02 -3.63
CA LEU A 442 17.85 -5.36 -3.92
C LEU A 442 16.96 -4.14 -4.17
N THR A 443 17.48 -2.93 -4.03
CA THR A 443 16.78 -1.67 -4.37
C THR A 443 17.08 -1.16 -5.77
N ILE A 444 18.05 -1.77 -6.47
CA ILE A 444 18.41 -1.39 -7.84
C ILE A 444 17.19 -1.53 -8.76
N ARG A 445 17.06 -0.57 -9.69
CA ARG A 445 16.00 -0.54 -10.69
C ARG A 445 16.53 -1.04 -12.03
N ARG A 446 15.79 -1.92 -12.67
CA ARG A 446 16.06 -2.49 -14.00
C ARG A 446 16.00 -1.43 -15.10
N TYR A 447 15.09 -0.45 -14.97
CA TYR A 447 14.76 0.50 -16.05
C TYR A 447 14.84 1.99 -15.65
N GLY A 448 14.64 2.32 -14.37
CA GLY A 448 14.43 3.70 -13.89
C GLY A 448 15.53 4.27 -12.97
N GLY A 449 16.73 3.68 -12.95
CA GLY A 449 17.79 4.03 -12.02
C GLY A 449 18.66 5.23 -12.40
N ALA A 450 19.42 5.75 -11.42
CA ALA A 450 20.45 6.78 -11.62
C ALA A 450 21.68 6.29 -12.41
N GLY A 451 21.76 5.01 -12.79
CA GLY A 451 22.69 4.49 -13.81
C GLY A 451 22.10 4.28 -15.22
N GLY A 452 20.78 4.42 -15.39
CA GLY A 452 20.09 4.10 -16.65
C GLY A 452 19.47 2.69 -16.58
N PRO A 453 18.96 2.16 -17.71
CA PRO A 453 18.50 0.79 -17.77
C PRO A 453 19.68 -0.18 -17.59
N LEU A 454 19.48 -1.25 -16.83
CA LEU A 454 20.42 -2.37 -16.79
C LEU A 454 20.47 -3.08 -18.14
N SER A 455 21.61 -3.70 -18.47
CA SER A 455 21.72 -4.66 -19.58
C SER A 455 20.80 -5.87 -19.33
N PRO A 456 20.41 -6.63 -20.37
CA PRO A 456 19.67 -7.88 -20.18
C PRO A 456 20.37 -8.83 -19.19
N GLU A 457 21.69 -8.97 -19.30
CA GLU A 457 22.51 -9.79 -18.42
C GLU A 457 22.48 -9.32 -16.96
N ALA A 458 22.60 -8.01 -16.70
CA ALA A 458 22.50 -7.47 -15.35
C ALA A 458 21.07 -7.54 -14.75
N ARG A 459 20.02 -7.51 -15.59
CA ARG A 459 18.64 -7.77 -15.13
C ARG A 459 18.47 -9.23 -14.72
N ALA A 460 18.96 -10.16 -15.54
CA ALA A 460 18.95 -11.58 -15.22
C ALA A 460 19.75 -11.87 -13.93
N LEU A 461 20.91 -11.21 -13.75
CA LEU A 461 21.67 -11.27 -12.50
C LEU A 461 20.84 -10.76 -11.31
N LEU A 462 20.20 -9.60 -11.42
CA LEU A 462 19.38 -9.05 -10.33
C LEU A 462 18.23 -10.00 -9.98
N ASP A 463 17.59 -10.63 -10.97
CA ASP A 463 16.55 -11.64 -10.76
C ASP A 463 17.12 -12.89 -10.07
N ARG A 464 18.28 -13.37 -10.49
CA ARG A 464 18.98 -14.51 -9.86
C ARG A 464 19.37 -14.22 -8.41
N VAL A 465 19.95 -13.05 -8.13
CA VAL A 465 20.33 -12.58 -6.77
C VAL A 465 19.10 -12.47 -5.89
N THR A 466 18.04 -11.85 -6.39
CA THR A 466 16.78 -11.69 -5.63
C THR A 466 16.15 -13.05 -5.35
N SER A 467 16.13 -13.96 -6.33
CA SER A 467 15.65 -15.33 -6.15
C SER A 467 16.48 -16.08 -5.10
N ASP A 468 17.80 -16.01 -5.15
CA ASP A 468 18.67 -16.68 -4.19
C ASP A 468 18.45 -16.17 -2.77
N TYR A 469 18.43 -14.84 -2.62
CA TYR A 469 18.23 -14.16 -1.34
C TYR A 469 16.94 -14.57 -0.62
N PHE A 470 15.87 -14.84 -1.36
CA PHE A 470 14.58 -15.24 -0.80
C PHE A 470 14.32 -16.76 -0.81
N GLY A 471 15.31 -17.58 -1.20
CA GLY A 471 15.18 -19.02 -1.31
C GLY A 471 14.16 -19.43 -2.38
N GLY A 472 14.17 -18.74 -3.52
CA GLY A 472 13.23 -18.89 -4.63
C GLY A 472 11.87 -18.24 -4.41
N PHE A 473 11.11 -18.12 -5.50
CA PHE A 473 9.73 -17.60 -5.49
C PHE A 473 8.71 -18.71 -5.65
N SER A 474 7.53 -18.49 -5.08
CA SER A 474 6.32 -19.26 -5.33
C SER A 474 5.12 -18.32 -5.31
N ALA A 475 3.98 -18.77 -5.88
CA ALA A 475 2.75 -17.99 -5.83
C ALA A 475 2.36 -17.66 -4.38
N ASP A 476 2.46 -18.63 -3.47
CA ASP A 476 2.15 -18.46 -2.05
C ASP A 476 3.08 -17.44 -1.38
N LYS A 477 4.39 -17.45 -1.70
CA LYS A 477 5.33 -16.45 -1.18
C LYS A 477 4.98 -15.03 -1.63
N LEU A 478 4.50 -14.87 -2.87
CA LEU A 478 4.17 -13.56 -3.44
C LEU A 478 2.74 -13.11 -3.13
N GLN A 479 1.88 -13.99 -2.61
CA GLN A 479 0.47 -13.69 -2.36
C GLN A 479 0.29 -12.48 -1.46
N ALA A 480 1.02 -12.38 -0.34
CA ALA A 480 0.93 -11.23 0.55
C ALA A 480 1.31 -9.93 -0.15
N ALA A 481 2.36 -9.94 -0.96
CA ALA A 481 2.79 -8.77 -1.72
C ALA A 481 1.78 -8.37 -2.80
N ALA A 482 1.06 -9.33 -3.39
CA ALA A 482 0.01 -9.09 -4.37
C ALA A 482 -1.25 -8.49 -3.72
N ILE A 483 -1.63 -8.99 -2.55
CA ILE A 483 -2.72 -8.43 -1.73
C ILE A 483 -2.38 -7.00 -1.32
N GLU A 484 -1.15 -6.77 -0.86
CA GLU A 484 -0.69 -5.42 -0.50
C GLU A 484 -0.57 -4.50 -1.72
N MET A 485 -0.18 -5.01 -2.88
CA MET A 485 -0.24 -4.23 -4.13
C MET A 485 -1.68 -3.79 -4.43
N ALA A 486 -2.67 -4.64 -4.18
CA ALA A 486 -4.09 -4.30 -4.30
C ALA A 486 -4.56 -3.27 -3.27
N ASN A 487 -4.08 -3.36 -2.03
CA ASN A 487 -4.31 -2.33 -1.00
C ASN A 487 -3.74 -0.97 -1.44
N LEU A 488 -2.49 -0.96 -1.90
CA LEU A 488 -1.75 0.25 -2.27
C LEU A 488 -2.27 0.94 -3.55
N SER A 489 -2.72 0.17 -4.54
CA SER A 489 -3.04 0.69 -5.89
C SER A 489 -4.51 0.57 -6.29
N GLY A 490 -5.32 -0.07 -5.45
CA GLY A 490 -6.66 -0.52 -5.79
C GLY A 490 -6.67 -1.88 -6.47
N MET A 491 -7.72 -2.68 -6.20
CA MET A 491 -7.82 -4.08 -6.60
C MET A 491 -7.74 -4.32 -8.12
N GLY A 492 -8.47 -3.54 -8.93
CA GLY A 492 -8.44 -3.66 -10.38
C GLY A 492 -7.12 -3.21 -11.01
N THR A 493 -6.50 -2.18 -10.43
CA THR A 493 -5.17 -1.71 -10.85
C THR A 493 -4.11 -2.78 -10.58
N ALA A 494 -4.12 -3.38 -9.37
CA ALA A 494 -3.22 -4.47 -9.02
C ALA A 494 -3.43 -5.70 -9.90
N GLN A 495 -4.69 -6.09 -10.17
CA GLN A 495 -4.98 -7.16 -11.11
C GLN A 495 -4.35 -6.90 -12.48
N THR A 496 -4.46 -5.66 -12.97
CA THR A 496 -3.88 -5.26 -14.27
C THR A 496 -2.36 -5.34 -14.24
N MET A 497 -1.70 -4.86 -13.18
CA MET A 497 -0.25 -4.98 -12.97
C MET A 497 0.22 -6.44 -12.85
N LEU A 498 -0.63 -7.32 -12.32
CA LEU A 498 -0.31 -8.73 -12.16
C LEU A 498 -0.36 -9.51 -13.50
N GLN A 499 -0.97 -8.96 -14.55
CA GLN A 499 -1.00 -9.65 -15.84
C GLN A 499 0.44 -9.88 -16.38
N PRO A 500 0.71 -11.03 -17.02
CA PRO A 500 2.07 -11.41 -17.42
C PRO A 500 2.74 -10.47 -18.43
N ASP A 501 1.95 -9.84 -19.30
CA ASP A 501 2.37 -8.89 -20.33
C ASP A 501 2.58 -7.46 -19.79
N HIS A 502 2.04 -7.18 -18.60
CA HIS A 502 2.14 -5.87 -17.96
C HIS A 502 3.30 -5.75 -16.97
N GLY A 503 4.03 -6.84 -16.70
CA GLY A 503 5.08 -6.89 -15.68
C GLY A 503 6.17 -5.81 -15.84
N ASN A 504 6.52 -5.45 -17.09
CA ASN A 504 7.54 -4.44 -17.39
C ASN A 504 6.99 -3.00 -17.50
N LEU A 505 5.67 -2.79 -17.40
CA LEU A 505 5.08 -1.46 -17.55
C LEU A 505 5.44 -0.56 -16.36
N PRO A 506 5.84 0.70 -16.59
CA PRO A 506 6.09 1.68 -15.54
C PRO A 506 4.89 1.86 -14.61
N THR A 507 5.13 1.93 -13.30
CA THR A 507 4.11 2.14 -12.28
C THR A 507 3.34 3.45 -12.47
N SER A 508 3.91 4.49 -13.10
CA SER A 508 3.20 5.73 -13.41
C SER A 508 1.95 5.55 -14.29
N ASN A 509 1.84 4.44 -15.02
CA ASN A 509 0.62 4.07 -15.73
C ASN A 509 -0.56 3.74 -14.79
N PHE A 510 -0.27 3.39 -13.55
CA PHE A 510 -1.22 2.83 -12.60
C PHE A 510 -1.55 3.79 -11.46
N PHE A 511 -0.65 4.74 -11.16
CA PHE A 511 -0.84 5.71 -10.08
C PHE A 511 -1.17 7.11 -10.61
N ALA A 512 -1.95 7.89 -9.86
CA ALA A 512 -2.01 9.34 -10.03
C ALA A 512 -0.62 9.97 -9.81
N ARG A 513 -0.36 11.13 -10.44
CA ARG A 513 0.94 11.80 -10.39
C ARG A 513 1.41 12.02 -8.96
N ASP A 514 0.57 12.59 -8.12
CA ASP A 514 0.99 12.96 -6.77
C ASP A 514 1.26 11.72 -5.91
N GLY A 515 0.40 10.69 -5.98
CA GLY A 515 0.62 9.41 -5.31
C GLY A 515 1.86 8.65 -5.81
N TYR A 516 2.23 8.81 -7.09
CA TYR A 516 3.48 8.28 -7.63
C TYR A 516 4.70 9.07 -7.14
N GLN A 517 4.62 10.40 -7.06
CA GLN A 517 5.75 11.27 -6.73
C GLN A 517 6.04 11.31 -5.22
N SER A 518 5.00 11.18 -4.39
CA SER A 518 5.11 11.16 -2.93
C SER A 518 5.58 9.80 -2.39
N ASN A 519 5.42 8.72 -3.17
CA ASN A 519 5.67 7.35 -2.69
C ASN A 519 6.97 6.75 -3.25
N PRO A 520 8.03 6.59 -2.43
CA PRO A 520 9.29 5.98 -2.84
C PRO A 520 9.18 4.47 -3.12
N VAL A 521 8.10 3.81 -2.70
CA VAL A 521 7.82 2.39 -2.98
C VAL A 521 7.34 2.20 -4.42
N THR A 522 6.56 3.13 -4.97
CA THR A 522 5.99 2.99 -6.32
C THR A 522 6.87 3.62 -7.39
N SER A 523 7.55 4.72 -7.07
CA SER A 523 8.30 5.50 -8.06
C SER A 523 9.40 4.71 -8.78
N ARG A 524 9.53 4.97 -10.09
CA ARG A 524 10.57 4.49 -11.00
C ARG A 524 10.72 2.97 -11.06
N ARG A 525 9.63 2.25 -10.87
CA ARG A 525 9.55 0.79 -10.97
C ARG A 525 8.63 0.39 -12.11
N SER A 526 8.86 -0.79 -12.65
CA SER A 526 7.87 -1.57 -13.36
C SER A 526 6.86 -2.22 -12.39
N ALA A 527 5.77 -2.77 -12.90
CA ALA A 527 4.80 -3.54 -12.11
C ALA A 527 5.45 -4.71 -11.35
N ASP A 528 6.33 -5.48 -11.99
CA ASP A 528 7.04 -6.61 -11.35
C ASP A 528 8.02 -6.13 -10.29
N GLU A 529 8.75 -5.04 -10.55
CA GLU A 529 9.64 -4.45 -9.56
C GLU A 529 8.87 -3.91 -8.35
N LEU A 530 7.63 -3.44 -8.52
CA LEU A 530 6.77 -3.05 -7.40
C LEU A 530 6.38 -4.26 -6.57
N LEU A 531 5.96 -5.37 -7.20
CA LEU A 531 5.61 -6.60 -6.49
C LEU A 531 6.79 -7.11 -5.64
N LEU A 532 7.97 -7.20 -6.25
CA LEU A 532 9.18 -7.65 -5.57
C LEU A 532 9.65 -6.65 -4.51
N GLN A 533 9.46 -5.35 -4.73
CA GLN A 533 9.77 -4.34 -3.73
C GLN A 533 8.89 -4.49 -2.49
N ILE A 534 7.58 -4.70 -2.67
CA ILE A 534 6.64 -4.92 -1.57
C ILE A 534 7.06 -6.19 -0.82
N TYR A 535 7.26 -7.29 -1.54
CA TYR A 535 7.73 -8.55 -0.95
C TYR A 535 9.04 -8.38 -0.17
N ARG A 536 10.01 -7.62 -0.72
CA ARG A 536 11.27 -7.30 -0.04
C ARG A 536 11.06 -6.51 1.24
N ILE A 537 10.18 -5.51 1.25
CA ILE A 537 9.88 -4.74 2.47
C ILE A 537 9.30 -5.69 3.54
N MET A 538 8.33 -6.52 3.16
CA MET A 538 7.68 -7.49 4.07
C MET A 538 8.61 -8.54 4.66
N ARG A 539 9.70 -8.88 3.97
CA ARG A 539 10.65 -9.95 4.32
C ARG A 539 12.01 -9.44 4.79
N GLY A 540 12.30 -8.15 4.57
CA GLY A 540 13.50 -7.47 5.02
C GLY A 540 13.40 -7.07 6.49
N PRO A 541 14.10 -5.99 6.91
CA PRO A 541 14.15 -5.56 8.31
C PRO A 541 12.77 -5.39 8.96
N ASN A 542 11.76 -4.91 8.24
CA ASN A 542 10.41 -4.73 8.79
C ASN A 542 9.72 -6.04 9.20
N GLY A 543 10.03 -7.13 8.50
CA GLY A 543 9.48 -8.46 8.74
C GLY A 543 10.24 -9.29 9.77
N ASP A 544 11.22 -8.70 10.45
CA ASP A 544 12.03 -9.36 11.47
C ASP A 544 11.15 -9.80 12.65
N ALA A 545 11.22 -11.08 12.99
CA ALA A 545 10.43 -11.68 14.06
C ALA A 545 10.80 -11.15 15.46
N THR A 546 11.98 -10.55 15.63
CA THR A 546 12.42 -9.93 16.88
C THR A 546 11.74 -8.60 17.16
N LYS A 547 11.10 -7.98 16.16
CA LYS A 547 10.32 -6.76 16.39
C LYS A 547 9.11 -7.08 17.29
N PRO A 548 8.85 -6.28 18.34
CA PRO A 548 7.78 -6.55 19.30
C PRO A 548 6.43 -6.77 18.64
N GLY A 549 6.11 -5.97 17.63
CA GLY A 549 4.84 -6.05 16.95
C GLY A 549 4.62 -7.38 16.22
N ASN A 550 5.65 -7.84 15.49
CA ASN A 550 5.66 -9.11 14.79
C ASN A 550 5.60 -10.30 15.76
N SER A 551 6.38 -10.25 16.85
CA SER A 551 6.38 -11.28 17.89
C SER A 551 5.03 -11.39 18.61
N GLN A 552 4.37 -10.27 18.89
CA GLN A 552 3.03 -10.27 19.47
C GLN A 552 1.98 -10.90 18.54
N PHE A 553 2.09 -10.71 17.21
CA PHE A 553 1.23 -11.42 16.28
C PHE A 553 1.49 -12.92 16.28
N ASP A 554 2.75 -13.36 16.37
CA ASP A 554 3.06 -14.78 16.53
C ASP A 554 2.41 -15.36 17.79
N GLN A 555 2.50 -14.64 18.91
CA GLN A 555 1.85 -15.03 20.17
C GLN A 555 0.33 -15.08 20.03
N ALA A 556 -0.28 -14.07 19.38
CA ALA A 556 -1.71 -14.01 19.12
C ALA A 556 -2.19 -15.24 18.33
N PHE A 557 -1.59 -15.52 17.16
CA PHE A 557 -1.95 -16.68 16.35
C PHE A 557 -1.67 -18.01 17.06
N ASN A 558 -0.55 -18.12 17.79
CA ASN A 558 -0.24 -19.34 18.54
C ASN A 558 -1.23 -19.59 19.67
N SER A 559 -1.74 -18.55 20.35
CA SER A 559 -2.75 -18.68 21.40
C SER A 559 -4.11 -19.16 20.90
N LEU A 560 -4.36 -19.03 19.59
CA LEU A 560 -5.61 -19.43 18.93
C LEU A 560 -5.52 -20.81 18.27
N LYS A 561 -4.32 -21.41 18.19
CA LYS A 561 -4.17 -22.81 17.80
C LYS A 561 -4.82 -23.65 18.91
N LYS A 562 -5.92 -24.33 18.59
CA LYS A 562 -6.48 -25.34 19.50
C LYS A 562 -5.38 -26.39 19.74
N PRO A 563 -5.18 -26.84 21.00
CA PRO A 563 -4.28 -27.95 21.30
C PRO A 563 -4.67 -29.24 20.57
#